data_AF-A0AAU0WE76-F1
#
_entry.id   AF-A0AAU0WE76-F1
#
_cell.length_a   1.000
_cell.length_b   1.000
_cell.length_c   1.000
_cell.angle_alpha   90.00
_cell.angle_beta   90.00
_cell.angle_gamma   90.00
#
_symmetry.space_group_name_H-M   'P 1'
#
loop_
_entity.id
_entity.type
_entity.pdbx_description
1 polymer ?
#
loop_
_entity_poly.entity_id
_entity_poly.type
_entity_poly.pdbx_seq_one_letter_code
_entity_poly.pdbx_strand_id
1 'polypeptide(L)'
;MTVALMWEARAVADRGAELLVWAQQQGLAQEPSRRETFRAPQDRVLVITWWQAPYDAPDLPELPDPPGDLVTRPVHRWRFESVAES
;
A
#
# COMPACT_ATOMS: atom_id res chain seq x y z
N MET A 1 7.70 8.30 -16.64
CA MET A 1 6.30 8.10 -16.27
C MET A 1 6.22 7.94 -14.76
N THR A 2 5.02 8.10 -14.18
CA THR A 2 4.83 7.89 -12.74
C THR A 2 3.93 6.68 -12.55
N VAL A 3 4.40 5.71 -11.78
CA VAL A 3 3.64 4.52 -11.41
C VAL A 3 3.09 4.72 -10.01
N ALA A 4 1.79 4.54 -9.85
CA ALA A 4 1.17 4.42 -8.54
C ALA A 4 1.06 2.94 -8.17
N LEU A 5 1.63 2.55 -7.04
CA LEU A 5 1.57 1.21 -6.49
C LEU A 5 0.64 1.22 -5.28
N MET A 6 -0.44 0.47 -5.40
CA MET A 6 -1.47 0.32 -4.39
C MET A 6 -1.28 -0.97 -3.62
N TRP A 7 -1.36 -0.89 -2.30
CA TRP A 7 -1.40 -2.00 -1.37
C TRP A 7 -2.67 -1.89 -0.51
N GLU A 8 -3.48 -2.95 -0.44
CA GLU A 8 -4.70 -2.99 0.39
C GLU A 8 -4.70 -4.22 1.29
N ALA A 9 -5.02 -4.01 2.55
CA ALA A 9 -5.22 -5.09 3.51
C ALA A 9 -6.50 -4.88 4.31
N ARG A 10 -7.13 -6.01 4.65
CA ARG A 10 -8.29 -6.06 5.52
C ARG A 10 -7.92 -6.73 6.83
N ALA A 11 -7.98 -5.99 7.93
CA ALA A 11 -7.68 -6.54 9.24
C ALA A 11 -8.71 -7.58 9.67
N VAL A 12 -8.36 -8.37 10.68
CA VAL A 12 -9.36 -9.04 11.53
C VAL A 12 -10.28 -7.99 12.15
N ALA A 13 -11.55 -8.36 12.38
CA ALA A 13 -12.56 -7.45 12.93
C ALA A 13 -12.03 -6.72 14.17
N ASP A 14 -12.28 -5.40 14.21
CA ASP A 14 -11.88 -4.48 15.28
C ASP A 14 -10.36 -4.24 15.40
N ARG A 15 -9.52 -4.86 14.55
CA ARG A 15 -8.06 -4.64 14.51
C ARG A 15 -7.61 -3.64 13.43
N GLY A 16 -8.53 -2.92 12.79
CA GLY A 16 -8.19 -1.92 11.76
C GLY A 16 -7.26 -0.80 12.27
N ALA A 17 -7.33 -0.49 13.57
CA ALA A 17 -6.43 0.47 14.18
C ALA A 17 -4.98 -0.02 14.25
N GLU A 18 -4.80 -1.27 14.65
CA GLU A 18 -3.51 -1.92 14.74
C GLU A 18 -2.89 -2.12 13.36
N LEU A 19 -3.68 -2.52 12.36
CA LEU A 19 -3.22 -2.63 10.98
C LEU A 19 -2.75 -1.28 10.42
N LEU A 20 -3.41 -0.16 10.76
CA LEU A 20 -2.96 1.16 10.34
C LEU A 20 -1.59 1.49 10.93
N VAL A 21 -1.43 1.31 12.25
CA VAL A 21 -0.16 1.59 12.94
C VAL A 21 0.95 0.74 12.36
N TRP A 22 0.69 -0.55 12.16
CA TRP A 22 1.62 -1.47 11.52
C TRP A 22 2.02 -0.97 10.13
N ALA A 23 1.06 -0.59 9.28
CA ALA A 23 1.34 -0.14 7.92
C ALA A 23 2.19 1.15 7.91
N GLN A 24 1.90 2.10 8.80
CA GLN A 24 2.64 3.36 8.93
C GLN A 24 4.10 3.16 9.37
N GLN A 25 4.39 2.11 10.15
CA GLN A 25 5.74 1.77 10.58
C GLN A 25 6.58 1.07 9.52
N GLN A 26 5.97 0.61 8.41
CA GLN A 26 6.71 -0.06 7.35
C GLN A 26 7.52 0.97 6.56
N GLY A 27 8.85 0.88 6.69
CA GLY A 27 9.80 1.56 5.82
C GLY A 27 9.91 0.86 4.46
N LEU A 28 10.27 1.62 3.44
CA LEU A 28 10.58 1.10 2.10
C LEU A 28 12.09 1.25 1.85
N ALA A 29 12.66 0.34 1.08
CA ALA A 29 14.09 0.36 0.74
C ALA A 29 14.51 1.66 -0.01
N GLN A 30 13.55 2.32 -0.64
CA GLN A 30 13.68 3.64 -1.25
C GLN A 30 12.46 4.46 -0.87
N GLU A 31 12.60 5.78 -0.73
CA GLU A 31 11.46 6.66 -0.51
C GLU A 31 10.71 6.93 -1.83
N PRO A 32 9.37 6.76 -1.87
CA PRO A 32 8.56 7.15 -3.01
C PRO A 32 8.45 8.68 -3.11
N SER A 33 8.10 9.20 -4.28
CA SER A 33 7.88 10.65 -4.46
C SER A 33 6.65 11.15 -3.70
N ARG A 34 5.69 10.25 -3.46
CA ARG A 34 4.50 10.48 -2.62
C ARG A 34 4.10 9.16 -1.98
N ARG A 35 3.62 9.23 -0.74
CA ARG A 35 3.00 8.12 -0.03
C ARG A 35 1.74 8.61 0.67
N GLU A 36 0.64 7.91 0.46
CA GLU A 36 -0.62 8.20 1.12
C GLU A 36 -1.19 6.97 1.78
N THR A 37 -1.94 7.17 2.86
CA THR A 37 -2.53 6.09 3.64
C THR A 37 -3.97 6.44 3.97
N PHE A 38 -4.87 5.52 3.68
CA PHE A 38 -6.31 5.69 3.84
C PHE A 38 -6.87 4.55 4.69
N ARG A 39 -8.01 4.84 5.31
CA ARG A 39 -8.88 3.84 5.94
C ARG A 39 -10.17 3.74 5.16
N ALA A 40 -10.79 2.56 5.21
CA ALA A 40 -12.13 2.36 4.70
C ALA A 40 -12.93 1.45 5.65
N PRO A 41 -14.27 1.34 5.48
CA PRO A 41 -15.08 0.42 6.28
C PRO A 41 -14.55 -1.01 6.28
N GLN A 42 -14.97 -1.80 7.27
CA GLN A 42 -14.56 -3.19 7.45
C GLN A 42 -13.05 -3.36 7.72
N ASP A 43 -12.49 -2.46 8.53
CA ASP A 43 -11.09 -2.52 9.00
C ASP A 43 -10.05 -2.57 7.87
N ARG A 44 -10.33 -1.85 6.78
CA ARG A 44 -9.42 -1.77 5.62
C ARG A 44 -8.41 -0.65 5.76
N VAL A 45 -7.19 -0.95 5.36
CA VAL A 45 -6.10 0.01 5.19
C VAL A 45 -5.60 -0.06 3.76
N LEU A 46 -5.46 1.11 3.14
CA LEU A 46 -4.95 1.29 1.79
C LEU A 46 -3.71 2.17 1.86
N VAL A 47 -2.62 1.73 1.24
CA VAL A 47 -1.42 2.54 1.05
C VAL A 47 -1.17 2.68 -0.45
N ILE A 48 -0.98 3.91 -0.91
CA ILE A 48 -0.58 4.18 -2.29
C ILE A 48 0.77 4.90 -2.26
N THR A 49 1.69 4.45 -3.11
CA THR A 49 3.01 5.04 -3.31
C THR A 49 3.19 5.42 -4.77
N TRP A 50 3.85 6.55 -5.03
CA TRP A 50 4.15 7.01 -6.40
C TRP A 50 5.64 6.95 -6.67
N TRP A 51 6.00 6.45 -7.85
CA TRP A 51 7.39 6.20 -8.24
C TRP A 51 7.65 6.79 -9.61
N GLN A 52 8.76 7.54 -9.73
CA GLN A 52 9.26 7.97 -11.02
C GLN A 52 10.02 6.82 -11.67
N ALA A 53 9.32 5.94 -12.37
CA ALA A 53 9.86 4.72 -12.97
C ALA A 53 9.00 4.26 -14.15
N PRO A 54 9.53 3.40 -15.05
CA PRO A 54 8.72 2.66 -16.01
C PRO A 54 7.65 1.78 -15.34
N TYR A 55 6.54 1.48 -16.03
CA TYR A 55 5.43 0.66 -15.50
C TYR A 55 5.87 -0.75 -15.07
N ASP A 56 6.76 -1.34 -15.85
CA ASP A 56 7.28 -2.70 -15.73
C ASP A 56 8.58 -2.78 -14.92
N ALA A 57 8.94 -1.71 -14.20
CA ALA A 57 10.09 -1.73 -13.30
C ALA A 57 9.99 -2.93 -12.33
N PRO A 58 10.97 -3.86 -12.33
CA PRO A 58 10.82 -5.16 -11.66
C PRO A 58 10.84 -5.06 -10.14
N ASP A 59 11.54 -4.07 -9.58
CA ASP A 59 11.91 -4.02 -8.15
C ASP A 59 11.40 -2.74 -7.46
N LEU A 60 10.19 -2.28 -7.79
CA LEU A 60 9.57 -1.18 -7.05
C LEU A 60 9.30 -1.62 -5.60
N PRO A 61 9.75 -0.85 -4.58
CA PRO A 61 9.52 -1.22 -3.19
C PRO A 61 8.02 -1.27 -2.86
N GLU A 62 7.61 -2.34 -2.17
CA GLU A 62 6.23 -2.57 -1.73
C GLU A 62 6.17 -2.77 -0.21
N LEU A 63 5.00 -2.53 0.37
CA LEU A 63 4.77 -2.93 1.75
C LEU A 63 4.77 -4.46 1.85
N PRO A 64 5.37 -5.03 2.93
CA PRO A 64 5.36 -6.46 3.15
C PRO A 64 3.94 -6.99 3.44
N ASP A 65 3.80 -8.30 3.56
CA ASP A 65 2.58 -8.89 4.11
C ASP A 65 2.54 -8.68 5.63
N PRO A 66 1.39 -8.29 6.22
CA PRO A 66 1.24 -8.21 7.67
C PRO A 66 1.30 -9.58 8.33
N PRO A 67 1.53 -9.64 9.65
CA PRO A 67 1.33 -10.87 10.42
C PRO A 67 -0.03 -11.51 10.10
N GLY A 68 -0.03 -12.82 9.88
CA GLY A 68 -1.22 -13.53 9.40
C GLY A 68 -2.43 -13.49 10.36
N ASP A 69 -2.19 -13.23 11.65
CA ASP A 69 -3.23 -13.05 12.67
C ASP A 69 -3.84 -11.62 12.67
N LEU A 70 -3.20 -10.68 11.99
CA LEU A 70 -3.65 -9.29 11.88
C LEU A 70 -4.61 -9.09 10.70
N VAL A 71 -4.57 -9.95 9.69
CA VAL A 71 -5.38 -9.84 8.45
C VAL A 71 -6.26 -11.06 8.23
N THR A 72 -7.38 -10.85 7.53
CA THR A 72 -8.34 -11.93 7.22
C THR A 72 -8.05 -12.67 5.92
N ARG A 73 -7.17 -12.11 5.08
CA ARG A 73 -6.83 -12.61 3.74
C ARG A 73 -5.49 -12.02 3.30
N PRO A 74 -4.84 -12.59 2.27
CA PRO A 74 -3.69 -11.96 1.63
C PRO A 74 -3.99 -10.53 1.15
N VAL A 75 -2.98 -9.68 1.19
CA VAL A 75 -3.10 -8.30 0.74
C VAL A 75 -3.24 -8.23 -0.78
N HIS A 76 -3.89 -7.18 -1.26
CA HIS A 76 -3.95 -6.92 -2.69
C HIS A 76 -2.92 -5.88 -3.12
N ARG A 77 -2.36 -6.08 -4.33
CA ARG A 77 -1.35 -5.23 -4.93
C ARG A 77 -1.72 -4.92 -6.38
N TRP A 78 -1.73 -3.65 -6.74
CA TRP A 78 -1.97 -3.21 -8.11
C TRP A 78 -1.06 -2.05 -8.49
N ARG A 79 -0.71 -1.98 -9.78
CA ARG A 79 0.06 -0.88 -10.37
C ARG A 79 -0.81 -0.11 -11.35
N PHE A 80 -0.70 1.21 -11.31
CA PHE A 80 -1.42 2.13 -12.17
C PHE A 80 -0.44 3.11 -12.80
N GLU A 81 -0.66 3.46 -14.06
CA GLU A 81 -0.01 4.61 -14.66
C GLU A 81 -0.74 5.88 -14.18
N SER A 82 0.04 6.86 -13.69
CA SER A 82 -0.51 8.18 -13.38
C SER A 82 -0.70 8.95 -14.69
N VAL A 83 -1.95 9.25 -15.01
CA VAL A 83 -2.29 10.21 -16.07
C VAL A 83 -2.34 11.60 -15.47
N ALA A 84 -1.66 12.57 -16.08
CA ALA A 84 -1.76 13.95 -15.63
C ALA A 84 -3.19 14.46 -15.85
N GLU A 85 -3.72 15.25 -14.90
CA GLU A 85 -4.92 16.04 -15.17
C GLU A 85 -4.59 17.05 -16.27
N SER A 86 -5.47 17.12 -17.29
CA SER A 86 -5.31 18.05 -18.44
C SER A 86 -5.74 19.46 -18.08
#